data_AF-A0A9P0L323-F1
#
_entry.id   AF-A0A9P0L323-F1
#
_cell.length_a   1.000
_cell.length_b   1.000
_cell.length_c   1.000
_cell.angle_alpha   90.00
_cell.angle_beta   90.00
_cell.angle_gamma   90.00
#
_symmetry.space_group_name_H-M   'P 1'
#
loop_
_entity.id
_entity.type
_entity.pdbx_description
1 polymer ?
#
loop_
_entity_poly.entity_id
_entity_poly.type
_entity_poly.pdbx_seq_one_letter_code
_entity_poly.pdbx_strand_id
1 'polypeptide(L)'
;MYGMLLESVQHFVQLEYGEEVWRKVLALSGCKYAVFNTHQVYPDNIMASLASALATTTSNSYESFMMFFGKCFVRFFSNYGYDATIKATGRYFTDFLDNVDNIHSQFRLSYPKMKSPSMYLTDVDENGCILVYRSQRQGFTHYVMGQLEQIANEIYNLNLNTSVVDQEISTAPSGKTLYIVNLRLNFDNSHYIESKKAAKATHLQLTSWLPAFSCDLLFELFPFAVLFDPAMTVVGCGGKLLELAGGCKEQLLRQPLDNMFKLRRPKGIAFTWKNAFYLKSVMFEIEVLRSEIMKKADDAPKESSKNILLEQEIEIDGKSISPYTLRRDSTPGLKNILLKGQMYYLQDVIGIIYLCSPVINNISELTDHGLYLNDLNPHGLGREMVLAGWQNNSKLQYMFDKAEQRATELENNYMLLDTWKRRGDDLLYSMIPKSVADRLRTGHSPLSTCESFDLVTVMFCELVGLNSTTVQDAMELVSTMNAVFSCFDSLMDTYNVYKVETVGQIYMAVCGAPERNENHAQNIIDVSLCMAKHVKQMQMPSRAKVDIRIG
;
A
#
# COMPACT_ATOMS: atom_id res chain seq x y z
N MET A 1 16.29 11.20 0.60
CA MET A 1 15.71 11.13 1.94
C MET A 1 14.20 10.98 1.83
N TYR A 2 13.53 10.22 2.71
CA TYR A 2 12.06 10.19 2.70
C TYR A 2 11.49 11.48 3.28
N GLY A 3 10.35 11.91 2.75
CA GLY A 3 9.69 13.15 3.15
C GLY A 3 9.26 13.17 4.60
N MET A 4 8.98 12.03 5.22
CA MET A 4 8.72 11.92 6.67
C MET A 4 9.76 12.68 7.52
N LEU A 5 11.05 12.57 7.16
CA LEU A 5 12.15 13.21 7.89
C LEU A 5 12.11 14.74 7.73
N LEU A 6 11.73 15.23 6.55
CA LEU A 6 11.64 16.65 6.24
C LEU A 6 10.34 17.27 6.76
N GLU A 7 9.25 16.51 6.75
CA GLU A 7 7.95 16.86 7.33
C GLU A 7 8.07 17.05 8.85
N SER A 8 8.79 16.17 9.54
CA SER A 8 9.06 16.36 10.98
C SER A 8 9.82 17.65 11.27
N VAL A 9 10.79 18.00 10.42
CA VAL A 9 11.56 19.23 10.56
C VAL A 9 10.68 20.44 10.28
N GLN A 10 9.91 20.42 9.19
CA GLN A 10 8.97 21.49 8.84
C GLN A 10 8.00 21.76 10.01
N HIS A 11 7.34 20.72 10.53
CA HIS A 11 6.35 20.86 11.60
C HIS A 11 6.93 21.50 12.86
N PHE A 12 8.06 20.99 13.36
CA PHE A 12 8.65 21.49 14.61
C PHE A 12 9.36 22.84 14.45
N VAL A 13 9.93 23.13 13.27
CA VAL A 13 10.48 24.47 13.01
C VAL A 13 9.36 25.51 12.97
N GLN A 14 8.23 25.20 12.34
CA GLN A 14 7.05 26.08 12.35
C GLN A 14 6.49 26.27 13.75
N LEU A 15 6.49 25.22 14.57
CA LEU A 15 5.97 25.25 15.94
C LEU A 15 6.86 26.06 16.90
N GLU A 16 8.19 25.92 16.82
CA GLU A 16 9.11 26.56 17.78
C GLU A 16 9.63 27.94 17.31
N TYR A 17 9.78 28.15 16.00
CA TYR A 17 10.32 29.39 15.43
C TYR A 17 9.30 30.19 14.60
N GLY A 18 8.11 29.66 14.36
CA GLY A 18 7.04 30.31 13.61
C GLY A 18 7.15 30.18 12.09
N GLU A 19 6.05 30.43 11.38
CA GLU A 19 5.98 30.31 9.92
C GLU A 19 6.87 31.31 9.17
N GLU A 20 7.09 32.50 9.72
CA GLU A 20 7.91 33.52 9.07
C GLU A 20 9.37 33.10 8.95
N VAL A 21 9.90 32.47 10.00
CA VAL A 21 11.26 31.92 10.00
C VAL A 21 11.35 30.77 9.01
N TRP A 22 10.35 29.90 8.96
CA TRP A 22 10.30 28.82 7.97
C TRP A 22 10.35 29.33 6.52
N ARG A 23 9.59 30.38 6.18
CA ARG A 23 9.62 30.97 4.83
C ARG A 23 10.99 31.57 4.50
N LYS A 24 11.64 32.25 5.45
CA LYS A 24 13.00 32.78 5.28
C LYS A 24 14.02 31.66 5.05
N VAL A 25 13.92 30.56 5.79
CA VAL A 25 14.78 29.38 5.66
C VAL A 25 14.60 28.71 4.30
N LEU A 26 13.36 28.57 3.81
CA LEU A 26 13.09 28.04 2.47
C LEU A 26 13.72 28.90 1.37
N ALA A 27 13.61 30.23 1.50
CA ALA A 27 14.24 31.17 0.56
C ALA A 27 15.77 31.07 0.56
N LEU A 28 16.40 30.99 1.74
CA LEU A 28 17.85 30.89 1.90
C LEU A 28 18.42 29.53 1.45
N SER A 29 17.69 28.44 1.69
CA SER A 29 18.09 27.09 1.30
C SER A 29 17.89 26.79 -0.19
N GLY A 30 17.18 27.65 -0.92
CA GLY A 30 16.83 27.42 -2.33
C GLY A 30 15.88 26.23 -2.53
N CYS A 31 15.15 25.83 -1.49
CA CYS A 31 14.24 24.69 -1.54
C CYS A 31 13.00 25.04 -2.37
N LYS A 32 12.78 24.31 -3.47
CA LYS A 32 11.60 24.50 -4.34
C LYS A 32 10.30 23.94 -3.75
N TYR A 33 10.38 23.17 -2.68
CA TYR A 33 9.25 22.47 -2.08
C TYR A 33 8.71 23.27 -0.88
N ALA A 34 7.45 23.69 -0.95
CA ALA A 34 6.76 24.38 0.15
C ALA A 34 6.19 23.41 1.19
N VAL A 35 5.85 22.19 0.77
CA VAL A 35 5.29 21.12 1.62
C VAL A 35 5.98 19.80 1.28
N PHE A 36 6.29 19.02 2.32
CA PHE A 36 6.86 17.68 2.19
C PHE A 36 5.79 16.60 2.37
N ASN A 37 5.80 15.61 1.48
CA ASN A 37 4.92 14.44 1.55
C ASN A 37 5.67 13.24 2.14
N THR A 38 5.08 12.55 3.10
CA THR A 38 5.71 11.47 3.90
C THR A 38 6.40 10.38 3.05
N HIS A 39 5.71 9.86 2.03
CA HIS A 39 6.20 8.74 1.20
C HIS A 39 7.01 9.18 -0.03
N GLN A 40 7.16 10.48 -0.28
CA GLN A 40 7.95 10.98 -1.41
C GLN A 40 9.44 10.98 -1.06
N VAL A 41 10.30 10.71 -2.04
CA VAL A 41 11.76 10.74 -1.86
C VAL A 41 12.32 12.05 -2.40
N TYR A 42 13.08 12.74 -1.56
CA TYR A 42 13.73 14.02 -1.84
C TYR A 42 15.26 13.89 -1.87
N PRO A 43 16.01 14.83 -2.46
CA PRO A 43 17.47 14.87 -2.40
C PRO A 43 18.04 14.91 -0.97
N ASP A 44 19.18 14.25 -0.75
CA ASP A 44 19.79 14.12 0.60
C ASP A 44 20.43 15.44 1.10
N ASN A 45 20.75 16.37 0.21
CA ASN A 45 21.33 17.68 0.55
C ASN A 45 20.34 18.65 1.21
N ILE A 46 19.02 18.43 1.05
CA ILE A 46 17.99 19.35 1.57
C ILE A 46 18.10 19.51 3.08
N MET A 47 18.28 18.41 3.82
CA MET A 47 18.40 18.45 5.28
C MET A 47 19.60 19.32 5.73
N ALA A 48 20.75 19.14 5.07
CA ALA A 48 21.95 19.92 5.37
C ALA A 48 21.76 21.40 5.00
N SER A 49 21.12 21.71 3.85
CA SER A 49 20.84 23.08 3.45
C SER A 49 19.84 23.79 4.37
N LEU A 50 18.85 23.06 4.91
CA LEU A 50 17.89 23.59 5.88
C LEU A 50 18.60 23.90 7.20
N ALA A 51 19.46 23.00 7.68
CA ALA A 51 20.24 23.22 8.89
C ALA A 51 21.20 24.43 8.75
N SER A 52 21.88 24.58 7.60
CA SER A 52 22.76 25.74 7.37
C SER A 52 21.97 27.06 7.26
N ALA A 53 20.79 27.04 6.63
CA ALA A 53 19.93 28.20 6.53
C ALA A 53 19.35 28.63 7.90
N LEU A 54 18.95 27.66 8.74
CA LEU A 54 18.51 27.93 10.11
C LEU A 54 19.63 28.46 10.99
N ALA A 55 20.82 27.86 10.91
CA ALA A 55 22.02 28.34 11.61
C ALA A 55 22.31 29.81 11.27
N THR A 56 22.21 30.17 9.99
CA THR A 56 22.40 31.57 9.54
C THR A 56 21.31 32.50 10.05
N THR A 57 20.06 32.03 10.15
CA THR A 57 18.90 32.86 10.53
C THR A 57 18.79 33.09 12.04
N THR A 58 19.25 32.14 12.85
CA THR A 58 19.06 32.13 14.32
C THR A 58 20.38 32.22 15.11
N SER A 59 21.52 32.38 14.43
CA SER A 59 22.86 32.50 15.03
C SER A 59 23.31 31.33 15.91
N ASN A 60 22.72 30.15 15.74
CA ASN A 60 23.15 28.91 16.41
C ASN A 60 24.04 28.04 15.50
N SER A 61 24.73 27.07 16.08
CA SER A 61 25.61 26.17 15.31
C SER A 61 24.82 25.19 14.42
N TYR A 62 25.42 24.82 13.29
CA TYR A 62 24.90 23.77 12.40
C TYR A 62 24.66 22.45 13.13
N GLU A 63 25.58 22.08 14.02
CA GLU A 63 25.54 20.82 14.79
C GLU A 63 24.35 20.80 15.76
N SER A 64 24.08 21.93 16.42
CA SER A 64 22.93 22.09 17.31
C SER A 64 21.61 21.88 16.55
N PHE A 65 21.50 22.43 15.33
CA PHE A 65 20.30 22.20 14.50
C PHE A 65 20.17 20.78 13.98
N MET A 66 21.27 20.13 13.62
CA MET A 66 21.23 18.72 13.25
C MET A 66 20.76 17.86 14.43
N MET A 67 21.23 18.15 15.65
CA MET A 67 20.76 17.48 16.87
C MET A 67 19.29 17.78 17.14
N PHE A 68 18.85 19.03 17.00
CA PHE A 68 17.45 19.43 17.11
C PHE A 68 16.57 18.66 16.11
N PHE A 69 16.96 18.56 14.84
CA PHE A 69 16.23 17.78 13.84
C PHE A 69 16.08 16.30 14.23
N GLY A 70 17.11 15.72 14.86
CA GLY A 70 17.04 14.38 15.41
C GLY A 70 15.96 14.24 16.49
N LYS A 71 15.91 15.20 17.41
CA LYS A 71 14.88 15.26 18.48
C LYS A 71 13.47 15.45 17.90
N CYS A 72 13.31 16.34 16.92
CA CYS A 72 12.06 16.56 16.21
C CYS A 72 11.54 15.28 15.55
N PHE A 73 12.43 14.50 14.93
CA PHE A 73 12.04 13.27 14.28
C PHE A 73 11.45 12.27 15.27
N VAL A 74 12.08 12.07 16.44
CA VAL A 74 11.57 11.13 17.45
C VAL A 74 10.22 11.60 17.99
N ARG A 75 10.08 12.89 18.30
CA ARG A 75 8.78 13.47 18.73
C ARG A 75 7.69 13.29 17.68
N PHE A 76 8.01 13.49 16.40
CA PHE A 76 7.07 13.27 15.30
C PHE A 76 6.71 11.79 15.15
N PHE A 77 7.71 10.92 15.27
CA PHE A 77 7.59 9.48 15.15
C PHE A 77 6.73 8.86 16.26
N SER A 78 6.79 9.40 17.48
CA SER A 78 5.90 9.03 18.59
C SER A 78 4.43 9.30 18.26
N ASN A 79 4.11 10.37 17.53
CA ASN A 79 2.71 10.67 17.14
C ASN A 79 2.09 9.61 16.21
N TYR A 80 2.91 8.85 15.48
CA TYR A 80 2.46 7.75 14.62
C TYR A 80 2.28 6.42 15.40
N GLY A 81 2.46 6.42 16.72
CA GLY A 81 2.32 5.23 17.57
C GLY A 81 3.48 4.24 17.44
N TYR A 82 4.62 4.67 16.89
CA TYR A 82 5.81 3.84 16.80
C TYR A 82 6.60 3.78 18.11
N ASP A 83 6.25 4.59 19.10
CA ASP A 83 6.79 4.55 20.46
C ASP A 83 6.54 3.17 21.11
N ALA A 84 5.36 2.59 20.89
CA ALA A 84 5.02 1.25 21.34
C ALA A 84 5.92 0.18 20.69
N THR A 85 6.30 0.37 19.42
CA THR A 85 7.21 -0.55 18.72
C THR A 85 8.62 -0.47 19.33
N ILE A 86 9.12 0.74 19.61
CA ILE A 86 10.42 0.93 20.26
C ILE A 86 10.41 0.29 21.67
N LYS A 87 9.41 0.60 22.49
CA LYS A 87 9.25 0.02 23.84
C LYS A 87 9.17 -1.52 23.81
N ALA A 88 8.49 -2.08 22.82
CA ALA A 88 8.36 -3.53 22.67
C ALA A 88 9.66 -4.22 22.26
N THR A 89 10.64 -3.50 21.68
CA THR A 89 11.89 -4.12 21.21
C THR A 89 12.84 -4.53 22.33
N GLY A 90 12.79 -3.87 23.49
CA GLY A 90 13.74 -4.11 24.55
C GLY A 90 13.35 -3.47 25.87
N ARG A 91 13.56 -4.22 26.96
CA ARG A 91 13.32 -3.74 28.34
C ARG A 91 14.31 -2.64 28.72
N TYR A 92 15.56 -2.79 28.30
CA TYR A 92 16.64 -1.83 28.54
C TYR A 92 16.98 -1.07 27.25
N PHE A 93 17.55 0.12 27.38
CA PHE A 93 17.97 0.93 26.23
C PHE A 93 19.01 0.22 25.37
N THR A 94 19.90 -0.58 25.97
CA THR A 94 20.87 -1.44 25.26
C THR A 94 20.21 -2.51 24.39
N ASP A 95 19.11 -3.12 24.85
CA ASP A 95 18.36 -4.11 24.05
C ASP A 95 17.73 -3.45 22.83
N PHE A 96 17.25 -2.20 22.95
CA PHE A 96 16.78 -1.41 21.82
C PHE A 96 17.90 -1.16 20.82
N LEU A 97 19.07 -0.69 21.30
CA LEU A 97 20.23 -0.40 20.46
C LEU A 97 20.70 -1.63 19.65
N ASP A 98 20.68 -2.82 20.26
CA ASP A 98 21.01 -4.08 19.58
C ASP A 98 19.99 -4.46 18.48
N ASN A 99 18.74 -3.98 18.58
CA ASN A 99 17.63 -4.35 17.69
C ASN A 99 17.25 -3.28 16.65
N VAL A 100 17.91 -2.12 16.61
CA VAL A 100 17.52 -1.02 15.71
C VAL A 100 17.57 -1.44 14.23
N ASP A 101 18.56 -2.25 13.84
CA ASP A 101 18.66 -2.75 12.47
C ASP A 101 17.48 -3.66 12.08
N ASN A 102 16.92 -4.40 13.04
CA ASN A 102 15.72 -5.21 12.83
C ASN A 102 14.49 -4.33 12.61
N ILE A 103 14.34 -3.26 13.38
CA ILE A 103 13.28 -2.25 13.21
C ILE A 103 13.37 -1.62 11.81
N HIS A 104 14.57 -1.18 11.40
CA HIS A 104 14.80 -0.64 10.07
C HIS A 104 14.45 -1.64 8.95
N SER A 105 14.72 -2.93 9.15
CA SER A 105 14.32 -3.96 8.18
C SER A 105 12.80 -4.04 8.03
N GLN A 106 12.04 -3.88 9.11
CA GLN A 106 10.57 -3.87 9.05
C GLN A 106 10.04 -2.61 8.35
N PHE A 107 10.60 -1.45 8.66
CA PHE A 107 10.22 -0.19 8.01
C PHE A 107 10.42 -0.20 6.49
N ARG A 108 11.30 -1.06 5.97
CA ARG A 108 11.48 -1.20 4.51
C ARG A 108 10.21 -1.72 3.81
N LEU A 109 9.33 -2.44 4.50
CA LEU A 109 8.04 -2.85 3.92
C LEU A 109 7.16 -1.63 3.61
N SER A 110 7.07 -0.68 4.54
CA SER A 110 6.34 0.58 4.36
C SER A 110 7.11 1.61 3.52
N TYR A 111 8.45 1.53 3.53
CA TYR A 111 9.36 2.46 2.84
C TYR A 111 10.38 1.69 1.97
N PRO A 112 9.99 1.19 0.77
CA PRO A 112 10.82 0.28 -0.03
C PRO A 112 12.17 0.85 -0.49
N LYS A 113 12.24 2.17 -0.73
CA LYS A 113 13.46 2.86 -1.19
C LYS A 113 14.36 3.31 -0.03
N MET A 114 14.07 2.87 1.20
CA MET A 114 14.78 3.33 2.40
C MET A 114 16.20 2.76 2.43
N LYS A 115 17.16 3.67 2.55
CA LYS A 115 18.56 3.37 2.85
C LYS A 115 18.78 3.62 4.33
N SER A 116 18.63 2.58 5.14
CA SER A 116 18.86 2.63 6.58
C SER A 116 20.36 2.59 6.89
N PRO A 117 20.83 3.34 7.91
CA PRO A 117 22.13 3.08 8.51
C PRO A 117 22.11 1.71 9.20
N SER A 118 23.30 1.16 9.44
CA SER A 118 23.49 -0.04 10.26
C SER A 118 24.17 0.34 11.56
N MET A 119 23.70 -0.24 12.65
CA MET A 119 24.15 0.04 14.01
C MET A 119 24.32 -1.24 14.80
N TYR A 120 25.44 -1.36 15.50
CA TYR A 120 25.68 -2.46 16.43
C TYR A 120 26.53 -1.97 17.60
N LEU A 121 26.41 -2.66 18.73
CA LEU A 121 27.12 -2.33 19.95
C LEU A 121 28.48 -3.04 20.03
N THR A 122 29.44 -2.32 20.59
CA THR A 122 30.75 -2.79 21.07
C THR A 122 30.92 -2.31 22.50
N ASP A 123 31.70 -3.05 23.31
CA ASP A 123 32.12 -2.65 24.67
C ASP A 123 30.99 -2.04 25.54
N VAL A 124 30.18 -2.93 26.13
CA VAL A 124 29.06 -2.56 27.00
C VAL A 124 29.51 -2.64 28.47
N ASP A 125 29.40 -1.52 29.18
CA ASP A 125 29.83 -1.34 30.57
C ASP A 125 28.65 -0.92 31.47
N GLU A 126 28.91 -0.77 32.76
CA GLU A 126 27.94 -0.24 33.75
C GLU A 126 27.61 1.24 33.51
N ASN A 127 28.53 1.98 32.90
CA ASN A 127 28.40 3.42 32.61
C ASN A 127 27.98 3.73 31.15
N GLY A 128 27.55 2.71 30.39
CA GLY A 128 27.03 2.89 29.03
C GLY A 128 27.61 1.90 28.01
N CYS A 129 27.74 2.31 26.76
CA CYS A 129 28.22 1.45 25.67
C CYS A 129 28.86 2.23 24.52
N ILE A 130 29.58 1.52 23.63
CA ILE A 130 30.07 2.09 22.37
C ILE A 130 29.16 1.62 21.23
N LEU A 131 28.56 2.56 20.50
CA LEU A 131 27.73 2.31 19.33
C LEU A 131 28.55 2.56 18.07
N VAL A 132 28.65 1.56 17.20
CA VAL A 132 29.25 1.72 15.87
C VAL A 132 28.16 2.07 14.87
N TYR A 133 28.17 3.32 14.40
CA TYR A 133 27.23 3.83 13.41
C TYR A 133 27.83 3.75 12.00
N ARG A 134 27.17 3.02 11.10
CA ARG A 134 27.59 2.88 9.69
C ARG A 134 26.56 3.47 8.75
N SER A 135 26.98 4.38 7.88
CA SER A 135 26.09 5.07 6.94
C SER A 135 26.74 5.37 5.59
N GLN A 136 25.92 5.39 4.55
CA GLN A 136 26.33 5.85 3.21
C GLN A 136 26.25 7.38 3.08
N ARG A 137 25.67 8.07 4.07
CA ARG A 137 25.45 9.51 4.05
C ARG A 137 26.40 10.21 5.02
N GLN A 138 27.02 11.29 4.56
CA GLN A 138 27.87 12.16 5.37
C GLN A 138 27.05 13.20 6.13
N GLY A 139 27.53 13.62 7.30
CA GLY A 139 26.97 14.77 8.04
C GLY A 139 25.78 14.46 8.96
N PHE A 140 25.36 13.20 9.06
CA PHE A 140 24.20 12.80 9.88
C PHE A 140 24.55 12.35 11.30
N THR A 141 25.81 12.49 11.74
CA THR A 141 26.25 12.05 13.07
C THR A 141 25.48 12.74 14.20
N HIS A 142 25.46 14.08 14.22
CA HIS A 142 24.72 14.87 15.22
C HIS A 142 23.20 14.65 15.15
N TYR A 143 22.68 14.33 13.97
CA TYR A 143 21.27 13.98 13.79
C TYR A 143 20.91 12.69 14.53
N VAL A 144 21.75 11.65 14.42
CA VAL A 144 21.55 10.38 15.14
C VAL A 144 21.77 10.57 16.65
N MET A 145 22.74 11.37 17.06
CA MET A 145 22.93 11.72 18.48
C MET A 145 21.67 12.32 19.08
N GLY A 146 21.04 13.28 18.39
CA GLY A 146 19.78 13.89 18.83
C GLY A 146 18.62 12.90 18.91
N GLN A 147 18.54 11.93 17.98
CA GLN A 147 17.53 10.87 18.05
C GLN A 147 17.74 9.98 19.28
N LEU A 148 18.98 9.54 19.53
CA LEU A 148 19.30 8.65 20.65
C LEU A 148 19.04 9.33 22.00
N GLU A 149 19.41 10.60 22.14
CA GLU A 149 19.12 11.39 23.34
C GLU A 149 17.62 11.51 23.61
N GLN A 150 16.83 11.80 22.57
CA GLN A 150 15.39 11.94 22.73
C GLN A 150 14.73 10.61 23.11
N ILE A 151 15.14 9.50 22.48
CA ILE A 151 14.63 8.16 22.80
C ILE A 151 14.99 7.78 24.23
N ALA A 152 16.25 7.99 24.64
CA ALA A 152 16.69 7.67 25.99
C ALA A 152 15.87 8.44 27.04
N ASN A 153 15.65 9.74 26.83
CA ASN A 153 14.90 10.59 27.76
C ASN A 153 13.39 10.27 27.77
N GLU A 154 12.73 10.30 26.61
CA GLU A 154 11.26 10.22 26.52
C GLU A 154 10.71 8.79 26.72
N ILE A 155 11.45 7.77 26.27
CA ILE A 155 10.98 6.38 26.29
C ILE A 155 11.53 5.62 27.48
N TYR A 156 12.80 5.81 27.82
CA TYR A 156 13.50 5.05 28.87
C TYR A 156 13.77 5.85 30.15
N ASN A 157 13.42 7.14 30.20
CA ASN A 157 13.70 8.04 31.33
C ASN A 157 15.19 8.06 31.74
N LEU A 158 16.10 8.01 30.75
CA LEU A 158 17.54 8.03 30.94
C LEU A 158 18.15 9.33 30.43
N ASN A 159 19.10 9.88 31.22
CA ASN A 159 19.94 10.99 30.79
C ASN A 159 21.14 10.44 30.01
N LEU A 160 21.06 10.56 28.69
CA LEU A 160 22.12 10.11 27.78
C LEU A 160 23.04 11.28 27.43
N ASN A 161 24.34 11.09 27.58
CA ASN A 161 25.36 11.98 27.02
C ASN A 161 26.15 11.23 25.93
N THR A 162 26.25 11.83 24.74
CA THR A 162 26.86 11.20 23.58
C THR A 162 28.14 11.92 23.16
N SER A 163 29.23 11.18 22.96
CA SER A 163 30.49 11.71 22.44
C SER A 163 31.02 10.88 21.28
N VAL A 164 31.67 11.55 20.32
CA VAL A 164 32.32 10.89 19.18
C VAL A 164 33.71 10.44 19.63
N VAL A 165 33.98 9.14 19.54
CA VAL A 165 35.30 8.56 19.86
C VAL A 165 36.19 8.57 18.62
N ASP A 166 35.67 8.09 17.50
CA ASP A 166 36.43 7.91 16.27
C ASP A 166 35.53 8.01 15.02
N GLN A 167 36.13 8.43 13.91
CA GLN A 167 35.47 8.56 12.61
C GLN A 167 36.37 7.99 11.51
N GLU A 168 35.94 6.89 10.91
CA GLU A 168 36.61 6.24 9.79
C GLU A 168 35.79 6.37 8.51
N ILE A 169 36.48 6.60 7.39
CA ILE A 169 35.89 6.60 6.06
C ILE A 169 36.45 5.39 5.31
N SER A 170 35.61 4.38 5.10
CA SER A 170 35.97 3.19 4.34
C SER A 170 35.39 3.28 2.93
N THR A 171 36.21 3.00 1.93
CA THR A 171 35.72 2.90 0.54
C THR A 171 35.48 1.43 0.24
N ALA A 172 34.22 1.04 0.07
CA ALA A 172 33.89 -0.35 -0.25
C ALA A 172 34.44 -0.71 -1.66
N PRO A 173 34.73 -2.00 -1.94
CA PRO A 173 35.18 -2.46 -3.27
C PRO A 173 34.22 -2.10 -4.41
N SER A 174 32.96 -1.82 -4.09
CA SER A 174 31.90 -1.38 -5.01
C SER A 174 31.95 0.11 -5.38
N GLY A 175 32.97 0.85 -4.95
CA GLY A 175 33.14 2.28 -5.21
C GLY A 175 32.26 3.20 -4.35
N LYS A 176 31.57 2.66 -3.35
CA LYS A 176 30.70 3.44 -2.43
C LYS A 176 31.45 3.77 -1.14
N THR A 177 31.45 5.05 -0.78
CA THR A 177 31.98 5.55 0.49
C THR A 177 31.05 5.16 1.64
N LEU A 178 31.62 4.55 2.67
CA LEU A 178 30.96 4.18 3.92
C LEU A 178 31.58 4.97 5.06
N TYR A 179 30.76 5.72 5.77
CA TYR A 179 31.14 6.46 6.97
C TYR A 179 30.89 5.57 8.17
N ILE A 180 31.91 5.33 8.98
CA ILE A 180 31.85 4.55 10.21
C ILE A 180 32.20 5.51 11.35
N VAL A 181 31.31 5.65 12.31
CA VAL A 181 31.49 6.54 13.46
C VAL A 181 31.29 5.75 14.74
N ASN A 182 32.29 5.79 15.62
CA ASN A 182 32.21 5.17 16.93
C ASN A 182 31.72 6.22 17.94
N LEU A 183 30.54 5.99 18.50
CA LEU A 183 29.88 6.88 19.45
C LEU A 183 29.93 6.27 20.85
N ARG A 184 30.52 6.97 21.83
CA ARG A 184 30.39 6.59 23.23
C ARG A 184 29.10 7.16 23.78
N LEU A 185 28.24 6.26 24.24
CA LEU A 185 26.96 6.55 24.88
C LEU A 185 27.16 6.39 26.38
N ASN A 186 27.11 7.49 27.13
CA ASN A 186 27.26 7.48 28.59
C ASN A 186 25.86 7.60 29.23
N PHE A 187 25.45 6.56 29.95
CA PHE A 187 24.19 6.49 30.68
C PHE A 187 24.29 5.41 31.77
N ASP A 188 23.39 5.44 32.76
CA ASP A 188 23.34 4.42 33.80
C ASP A 188 22.83 3.10 33.21
N ASN A 189 23.72 2.11 33.13
CA ASN A 189 23.47 0.78 32.58
C ASN A 189 23.66 -0.33 33.63
N SER A 190 23.73 0.03 34.91
CA SER A 190 23.96 -0.87 36.04
C SER A 190 22.98 -2.05 36.06
N HIS A 191 21.67 -1.77 36.01
CA HIS A 191 20.61 -2.78 36.03
C HIS A 191 20.66 -3.78 34.87
N TYR A 192 21.09 -3.35 33.69
CA TYR A 192 21.27 -4.24 32.54
C TYR A 192 22.41 -5.23 32.78
N ILE A 193 23.54 -4.73 33.28
CA ILE A 193 24.71 -5.56 33.60
C ILE A 193 24.37 -6.55 34.71
N GLU A 194 23.66 -6.13 35.75
CA GLU A 194 23.16 -7.03 36.81
C GLU A 194 22.25 -8.11 36.24
N SER A 195 21.30 -7.75 35.37
CA SER A 195 20.40 -8.71 34.73
C SER A 195 21.18 -9.73 33.88
N LYS A 196 22.19 -9.29 33.13
CA LYS A 196 23.08 -10.19 32.36
C LYS A 196 23.96 -11.07 33.26
N LYS A 197 24.48 -10.54 34.38
CA LYS A 197 25.24 -11.29 35.38
C LYS A 197 24.36 -12.37 36.01
N ALA A 198 23.13 -12.03 36.40
CA ALA A 198 22.14 -12.97 36.93
C ALA A 198 21.80 -14.06 35.91
N ALA A 199 21.53 -13.70 34.64
CA ALA A 199 21.25 -14.66 33.58
C ALA A 199 22.43 -15.62 33.33
N LYS A 200 23.68 -15.12 33.36
CA LYS A 200 24.89 -15.95 33.28
C LYS A 200 25.03 -16.89 34.48
N ALA A 201 24.74 -16.41 35.70
CA ALA A 201 24.76 -17.23 36.90
C ALA A 201 23.72 -18.37 36.85
N THR A 202 22.50 -18.06 36.40
CA THR A 202 21.46 -19.06 36.15
C THR A 202 21.87 -20.05 35.06
N HIS A 203 22.48 -19.58 33.97
CA HIS A 203 23.01 -20.45 32.93
C HIS A 203 24.07 -21.41 33.46
N LEU A 204 25.02 -20.92 34.28
CA LEU A 204 26.05 -21.75 34.93
C LEU A 204 25.44 -22.84 35.82
N GLN A 205 24.38 -22.50 36.58
CA GLN A 205 23.63 -23.48 37.39
C GLN A 205 22.93 -24.53 36.49
N LEU A 206 22.26 -24.10 35.42
CA LEU A 206 21.62 -25.02 34.47
C LEU A 206 22.62 -25.94 33.76
N THR A 207 23.77 -25.42 33.34
CA THR A 207 24.83 -26.23 32.71
C THR A 207 25.42 -27.27 33.65
N SER A 208 25.37 -27.04 34.97
CA SER A 208 25.78 -28.07 35.94
C SER A 208 24.76 -29.20 36.11
N TRP A 209 23.49 -28.96 35.75
CA TRP A 209 22.40 -29.93 35.91
C TRP A 209 22.14 -30.75 34.64
N LEU A 210 22.48 -30.20 33.47
CA LEU A 210 22.24 -30.86 32.19
C LEU A 210 23.53 -31.50 31.66
N PRO A 211 23.49 -32.79 31.24
CA PRO A 211 24.64 -33.41 30.59
C PRO A 211 24.91 -32.77 29.22
N ALA A 212 26.16 -32.80 28.77
CA ALA A 212 26.50 -32.40 27.41
C ALA A 212 25.77 -33.30 26.40
N PHE A 213 25.23 -32.70 25.33
CA PHE A 213 24.52 -33.39 24.27
C PHE A 213 25.27 -33.28 22.94
N SER A 214 25.08 -34.25 22.04
CA SER A 214 25.70 -34.21 20.70
C SER A 214 25.09 -33.09 19.86
N CYS A 215 25.92 -32.40 19.08
CA CYS A 215 25.46 -31.45 18.07
C CYS A 215 24.51 -32.09 17.03
N ASP A 216 24.54 -33.41 16.85
CA ASP A 216 23.61 -34.10 15.94
C ASP A 216 22.14 -33.87 16.34
N LEU A 217 21.82 -33.87 17.64
CA LEU A 217 20.47 -33.58 18.13
C LEU A 217 20.04 -32.14 17.79
N LEU A 218 21.00 -31.19 17.85
CA LEU A 218 20.74 -29.80 17.47
C LEU A 218 20.42 -29.69 15.97
N PHE A 219 21.13 -30.42 15.13
CA PHE A 219 20.90 -30.44 13.67
C PHE A 219 19.63 -31.21 13.27
N GLU A 220 19.16 -32.14 14.09
CA GLU A 220 17.85 -32.79 13.94
C GLU A 220 16.71 -31.81 14.25
N LEU A 221 16.84 -31.02 15.33
CA LEU A 221 15.87 -29.99 15.67
C LEU A 221 15.86 -28.85 14.63
N PHE A 222 17.03 -28.43 14.17
CA PHE A 222 17.19 -27.33 13.22
C PHE A 222 17.72 -27.82 11.85
N PRO A 223 16.83 -28.33 10.97
CA PRO A 223 17.20 -28.97 9.70
C PRO A 223 17.95 -28.06 8.70
N PHE A 224 17.88 -26.73 8.87
CA PHE A 224 18.57 -25.75 8.03
C PHE A 224 19.76 -25.06 8.71
N ALA A 225 20.14 -25.45 9.93
CA ALA A 225 21.23 -24.80 10.64
C ALA A 225 22.61 -25.06 9.99
N VAL A 226 23.53 -24.09 10.11
CA VAL A 226 24.92 -24.22 9.66
C VAL A 226 25.86 -23.80 10.78
N LEU A 227 26.83 -24.64 11.13
CA LEU A 227 27.89 -24.33 12.08
C LEU A 227 29.21 -24.13 11.33
N PHE A 228 29.90 -23.03 11.58
CA PHE A 228 31.20 -22.75 10.98
C PHE A 228 32.21 -22.20 11.98
N ASP A 229 33.49 -22.39 11.69
CA ASP A 229 34.62 -22.04 12.55
C ASP A 229 35.21 -20.64 12.25
N PRO A 230 36.20 -20.16 13.02
CA PRO A 230 36.85 -18.87 12.77
C PRO A 230 37.56 -18.75 11.42
N ALA A 231 37.89 -19.89 10.80
CA ALA A 231 38.46 -19.96 9.45
C ALA A 231 37.38 -19.88 8.35
N MET A 232 36.10 -19.69 8.69
CA MET A 232 34.97 -19.65 7.76
C MET A 232 34.77 -20.98 7.01
N THR A 233 35.00 -22.12 7.69
CA THR A 233 34.75 -23.46 7.16
C THR A 233 33.56 -24.12 7.84
N VAL A 234 32.76 -24.88 7.09
CA VAL A 234 31.56 -25.55 7.62
C VAL A 234 31.97 -26.74 8.48
N VAL A 235 31.65 -26.71 9.77
CA VAL A 235 31.91 -27.78 10.75
C VAL A 235 30.72 -28.72 10.89
N GLY A 236 29.50 -28.22 10.67
CA GLY A 236 28.28 -29.01 10.77
C GLY A 236 27.11 -28.36 10.05
N CYS A 237 26.15 -29.16 9.60
CA CYS A 237 24.95 -28.68 8.94
C CYS A 237 23.73 -29.55 9.27
N GLY A 238 22.55 -28.94 9.24
CA GLY A 238 21.27 -29.63 9.35
C GLY A 238 21.04 -30.63 8.21
N GLY A 239 20.32 -31.71 8.50
CA GLY A 239 20.11 -32.81 7.56
C GLY A 239 19.45 -32.40 6.25
N LYS A 240 18.48 -31.48 6.29
CA LYS A 240 17.80 -31.01 5.07
C LYS A 240 18.69 -30.13 4.23
N LEU A 241 19.46 -29.23 4.84
CA LEU A 241 20.41 -28.44 4.08
C LEU A 241 21.45 -29.31 3.37
N LEU A 242 21.85 -30.42 3.99
CA LEU A 242 22.73 -31.41 3.39
C LEU A 242 22.08 -32.10 2.18
N GLU A 243 20.82 -32.53 2.29
CA GLU A 243 20.04 -33.09 1.17
C GLU A 243 19.95 -32.09 0.01
N LEU A 244 19.65 -30.82 0.30
CA LEU A 244 19.55 -29.76 -0.70
C LEU A 244 20.88 -29.41 -1.36
N ALA A 245 22.00 -29.72 -0.70
CA ALA A 245 23.36 -29.52 -1.19
C ALA A 245 23.93 -30.77 -1.89
N GLY A 246 23.12 -31.80 -2.20
CA GLY A 246 23.59 -32.97 -2.96
C GLY A 246 24.08 -34.16 -2.10
N GLY A 247 23.71 -34.21 -0.82
CA GLY A 247 23.66 -35.44 -0.02
C GLY A 247 24.97 -36.01 0.52
N CYS A 248 26.15 -35.55 0.07
CA CYS A 248 27.43 -36.09 0.54
C CYS A 248 27.96 -35.35 1.78
N LYS A 249 27.70 -35.90 2.98
CA LYS A 249 28.16 -35.37 4.29
C LYS A 249 29.67 -35.09 4.33
N GLU A 250 30.48 -35.96 3.72
CA GLU A 250 31.94 -35.86 3.76
C GLU A 250 32.52 -34.81 2.81
N GLN A 251 31.82 -34.48 1.72
CA GLN A 251 32.29 -33.49 0.75
C GLN A 251 31.94 -32.05 1.14
N LEU A 252 30.88 -31.85 1.93
CA LEU A 252 30.39 -30.53 2.32
C LEU A 252 31.01 -30.03 3.63
N LEU A 253 31.34 -30.95 4.54
CA LEU A 253 32.08 -30.62 5.76
C LEU A 253 33.51 -30.18 5.41
N ARG A 254 34.00 -29.14 6.07
CA ARG A 254 35.31 -28.49 5.89
C ARG A 254 35.50 -27.74 4.57
N GLN A 255 34.43 -27.49 3.80
CA GLN A 255 34.51 -26.54 2.69
C GLN A 255 34.45 -25.09 3.17
N PRO A 256 35.09 -24.15 2.44
CA PRO A 256 34.93 -22.73 2.71
C PRO A 256 33.49 -22.32 2.45
N LEU A 257 32.96 -21.49 3.34
CA LEU A 257 31.56 -21.08 3.35
C LEU A 257 31.16 -20.33 2.06
N ASP A 258 32.09 -19.61 1.44
CA ASP A 258 31.88 -18.81 0.23
C ASP A 258 31.50 -19.65 -1.00
N ASN A 259 31.90 -20.92 -1.06
CA ASN A 259 31.55 -21.80 -2.18
C ASN A 259 30.08 -22.25 -2.13
N MET A 260 29.51 -22.32 -0.93
CA MET A 260 28.15 -22.82 -0.72
C MET A 260 27.13 -21.70 -0.56
N PHE A 261 27.57 -20.59 0.03
CA PHE A 261 26.69 -19.55 0.52
C PHE A 261 27.10 -18.19 -0.02
N LYS A 262 26.11 -17.49 -0.57
CA LYS A 262 26.27 -16.11 -1.00
C LYS A 262 25.49 -15.20 -0.07
N LEU A 263 26.21 -14.32 0.63
CA LEU A 263 25.60 -13.32 1.49
C LEU A 263 24.80 -12.30 0.65
N ARG A 264 23.47 -12.25 0.85
CA ARG A 264 22.58 -11.27 0.20
C ARG A 264 22.30 -10.07 1.09
N ARG A 265 22.11 -10.31 2.40
CA ARG A 265 21.95 -9.26 3.41
C ARG A 265 22.70 -9.61 4.68
N PRO A 266 23.36 -8.64 5.34
CA PRO A 266 23.38 -7.20 5.03
C PRO A 266 24.21 -6.82 3.77
N LYS A 267 23.75 -5.81 3.02
CA LYS A 267 24.39 -5.39 1.75
C LYS A 267 25.66 -4.56 2.03
N GLY A 268 26.73 -4.84 1.28
CA GLY A 268 27.97 -4.06 1.35
C GLY A 268 28.90 -4.47 2.50
N ILE A 269 28.58 -5.56 3.20
CA ILE A 269 29.41 -6.16 4.23
C ILE A 269 30.06 -7.41 3.65
N ALA A 270 31.38 -7.51 3.73
CA ALA A 270 32.10 -8.72 3.37
C ALA A 270 31.78 -9.81 4.40
N PHE A 271 31.56 -11.04 3.92
CA PHE A 271 31.25 -12.15 4.80
C PHE A 271 32.54 -12.63 5.49
N THR A 272 32.80 -12.10 6.68
CA THR A 272 34.00 -12.39 7.46
C THR A 272 33.62 -12.73 8.90
N TRP A 273 34.48 -13.50 9.58
CA TRP A 273 34.28 -13.88 10.97
C TRP A 273 34.02 -12.67 11.89
N LYS A 274 34.81 -11.60 11.75
CA LYS A 274 34.66 -10.37 12.54
C LYS A 274 33.26 -9.78 12.38
N ASN A 275 32.76 -9.68 11.14
CA ASN A 275 31.44 -9.12 10.86
C ASN A 275 30.32 -10.04 11.35
N ALA A 276 30.44 -11.35 11.17
CA ALA A 276 29.47 -12.33 11.68
C ALA A 276 29.38 -12.32 13.22
N PHE A 277 30.50 -12.14 13.90
CA PHE A 277 30.58 -12.10 15.35
C PHE A 277 29.90 -10.85 15.95
N TYR A 278 30.18 -9.66 15.40
CA TYR A 278 29.62 -8.41 15.93
C TYR A 278 28.14 -8.20 15.53
N LEU A 279 27.72 -8.66 14.36
CA LEU A 279 26.36 -8.45 13.84
C LEU A 279 25.38 -9.56 14.25
N LYS A 280 25.60 -10.21 15.40
CA LYS A 280 24.78 -11.35 15.88
C LYS A 280 23.27 -11.08 15.95
N SER A 281 22.87 -9.83 16.23
CA SER A 281 21.45 -9.44 16.35
C SER A 281 20.78 -9.19 14.99
N VAL A 282 21.57 -9.03 13.92
CA VAL A 282 21.06 -8.73 12.58
C VAL A 282 20.54 -10.00 11.93
N MET A 283 19.38 -9.91 11.27
CA MET A 283 18.86 -10.98 10.43
C MET A 283 19.68 -11.09 9.14
N PHE A 284 20.45 -12.17 9.00
CA PHE A 284 21.20 -12.49 7.79
C PHE A 284 20.31 -13.19 6.78
N GLU A 285 20.41 -12.77 5.51
CA GLU A 285 19.82 -13.48 4.37
C GLU A 285 20.96 -14.03 3.51
N ILE A 286 21.01 -15.36 3.42
CA ILE A 286 22.07 -16.11 2.75
C ILE A 286 21.45 -16.98 1.68
N GLU A 287 21.94 -16.88 0.45
CA GLU A 287 21.52 -17.70 -0.67
C GLU A 287 22.39 -18.96 -0.77
N VAL A 288 21.76 -20.12 -0.93
CA VAL A 288 22.43 -21.41 -1.14
C VAL A 288 22.68 -21.61 -2.63
N LEU A 289 23.95 -21.80 -3.01
CA LEU A 289 24.37 -22.00 -4.40
C LEU A 289 24.27 -23.48 -4.79
N ARG A 290 23.20 -23.89 -5.48
CA ARG A 290 22.99 -25.30 -5.87
C ARG A 290 23.80 -25.75 -7.08
N SER A 291 23.97 -24.86 -8.07
CA SER A 291 24.54 -25.21 -9.37
C SER A 291 26.05 -25.52 -9.36
N GLU A 292 26.79 -25.01 -8.37
CA GLU A 292 28.25 -25.27 -8.26
C GLU A 292 28.53 -26.58 -7.51
N ILE A 293 27.62 -27.00 -6.65
CA ILE A 293 27.76 -28.21 -5.84
C ILE A 293 27.40 -29.46 -6.65
N MET A 294 26.33 -29.40 -7.47
CA MET A 294 25.95 -30.52 -8.35
C MET A 294 26.93 -30.73 -9.52
N LYS A 295 27.55 -29.66 -10.06
CA LYS A 295 28.60 -29.77 -11.09
C LYS A 295 29.83 -30.55 -10.61
N LYS A 296 30.15 -30.50 -9.31
CA LYS A 296 31.24 -31.29 -8.71
C LYS A 296 30.83 -32.73 -8.39
N ALA A 297 29.54 -32.99 -8.19
CA ALA A 297 29.02 -34.34 -7.92
C ALA A 297 28.94 -35.20 -9.20
N ASP A 298 28.70 -34.58 -10.36
CA ASP A 298 28.67 -35.28 -11.66
C ASP A 298 30.04 -35.81 -12.15
N ASP A 299 31.15 -35.36 -11.54
CA ASP A 299 32.51 -35.85 -11.81
C ASP A 299 32.88 -37.12 -11.00
N ALA A 300 31.98 -37.63 -10.15
CA ALA A 300 32.14 -38.90 -9.44
C ALA A 300 31.60 -40.08 -10.27
N PRO A 301 32.19 -41.29 -10.20
CA PRO A 301 31.76 -42.43 -11.01
C PRO A 301 30.32 -42.83 -10.64
N LYS A 302 29.44 -42.79 -11.65
CA LYS A 302 28.02 -43.11 -11.54
C LYS A 302 27.79 -44.59 -11.26
N GLU A 303 27.65 -44.96 -9.99
CA GLU A 303 26.95 -46.19 -9.61
C GLU A 303 25.79 -45.87 -8.66
N SER A 304 24.61 -46.36 -9.04
CA SER A 304 23.40 -46.53 -8.22
C SER A 304 22.68 -45.27 -7.71
N SER A 305 21.96 -44.57 -8.60
CA SER A 305 20.78 -43.77 -8.22
C SER A 305 19.82 -43.61 -9.41
N LYS A 306 19.41 -44.73 -10.02
CA LYS A 306 18.16 -44.80 -10.79
C LYS A 306 17.13 -45.42 -9.87
N ASN A 307 16.30 -44.58 -9.25
CA ASN A 307 15.01 -44.85 -8.60
C ASN A 307 14.76 -43.57 -7.78
N ILE A 308 13.91 -42.64 -8.19
CA ILE A 308 12.46 -42.70 -8.01
C ILE A 308 11.87 -41.58 -8.87
N LEU A 309 10.98 -41.94 -9.79
CA LEU A 309 9.70 -41.29 -10.13
C LEU A 309 9.16 -42.02 -11.38
N LEU A 310 8.09 -42.79 -11.20
CA LEU A 310 7.38 -43.52 -12.26
C LEU A 310 6.69 -42.49 -13.18
N GLU A 311 7.22 -42.33 -14.39
CA GLU A 311 6.53 -41.67 -15.50
C GLU A 311 5.53 -42.67 -16.09
N GLN A 312 4.24 -42.52 -15.78
CA GLN A 312 3.17 -43.11 -16.57
C GLN A 312 2.61 -42.05 -17.50
N GLU A 313 3.05 -42.07 -18.76
CA GLU A 313 2.49 -41.28 -19.84
C GLU A 313 1.13 -41.89 -20.24
N ILE A 314 0.09 -41.06 -20.31
CA ILE A 314 -1.23 -41.47 -20.84
C ILE A 314 -1.27 -41.02 -22.31
N GLU A 315 -1.28 -41.97 -23.23
CA GLU A 315 -1.48 -41.71 -24.67
C GLU A 315 -2.98 -41.60 -24.99
N ILE A 316 -3.39 -40.46 -25.56
CA ILE A 316 -4.69 -40.30 -26.23
C ILE A 316 -4.41 -39.62 -27.58
N ASP A 317 -4.86 -40.22 -28.68
CA ASP A 317 -4.72 -39.70 -30.06
C ASP A 317 -3.29 -39.30 -30.50
N GLY A 318 -2.31 -40.17 -30.24
CA GLY A 318 -0.95 -40.03 -30.79
C GLY A 318 -0.20 -38.77 -30.33
N LYS A 319 -0.69 -38.10 -29.27
CA LYS A 319 -0.01 -37.01 -28.59
C LYS A 319 0.15 -37.36 -27.12
N SER A 320 1.40 -37.51 -26.68
CA SER A 320 1.76 -37.62 -25.27
C SER A 320 1.47 -36.28 -24.59
N ILE A 321 0.45 -36.24 -23.72
CA ILE A 321 0.15 -35.05 -22.92
C ILE A 321 0.57 -35.33 -21.48
N SER A 322 1.73 -34.79 -21.08
CA SER A 322 2.08 -34.66 -19.66
C SER A 322 1.17 -33.59 -19.04
N PRO A 323 0.53 -33.83 -17.88
CA PRO A 323 -0.36 -32.87 -17.21
C PRO A 323 0.29 -31.52 -16.84
N TYR A 324 1.60 -31.37 -17.07
CA TYR A 324 2.41 -30.23 -16.64
C TYR A 324 2.93 -29.34 -17.78
N THR A 325 2.52 -29.56 -19.04
CA THR A 325 3.06 -28.81 -20.20
C THR A 325 2.67 -27.32 -20.27
N LEU A 326 1.96 -26.77 -19.28
CA LEU A 326 1.67 -25.34 -19.17
C LEU A 326 2.70 -24.53 -18.37
N ARG A 327 3.72 -25.16 -17.76
CA ARG A 327 4.79 -24.43 -17.06
C ARG A 327 6.03 -24.30 -17.93
N ARG A 328 6.09 -23.21 -18.70
CA ARG A 328 7.34 -22.72 -19.30
C ARG A 328 8.33 -22.36 -18.18
N ASP A 329 9.53 -22.91 -18.30
CA ASP A 329 10.78 -22.62 -17.59
C ASP A 329 11.00 -23.19 -16.17
N SER A 330 12.09 -23.97 -16.09
CA SER A 330 12.79 -24.56 -14.93
C SER A 330 12.35 -25.95 -14.45
N THR A 331 13.29 -26.90 -14.52
CA THR A 331 13.24 -28.19 -13.84
C THR A 331 13.02 -27.96 -12.33
N PRO A 332 12.01 -28.56 -11.70
CA PRO A 332 11.77 -28.41 -10.27
C PRO A 332 13.00 -28.89 -9.48
N GLY A 333 13.48 -28.08 -8.52
CA GLY A 333 14.61 -28.42 -7.64
C GLY A 333 15.95 -27.70 -7.91
N LEU A 334 16.11 -26.96 -9.01
CA LEU A 334 17.39 -26.29 -9.36
C LEU A 334 17.48 -24.81 -8.93
N LYS A 335 16.39 -24.20 -8.44
CA LYS A 335 16.41 -22.80 -8.01
C LYS A 335 17.17 -22.65 -6.69
N ASN A 336 17.99 -21.61 -6.56
CA ASN A 336 18.69 -21.31 -5.31
C ASN A 336 17.68 -20.96 -4.21
N ILE A 337 17.92 -21.48 -3.00
CA ILE A 337 17.09 -21.19 -1.82
C ILE A 337 17.69 -20.01 -1.06
N LEU A 338 16.82 -19.10 -0.63
CA LEU A 338 17.18 -18.04 0.30
C LEU A 338 16.87 -18.48 1.73
N LEU A 339 17.89 -18.49 2.58
CA LEU A 339 17.77 -18.74 4.01
C LEU A 339 17.81 -17.42 4.76
N LYS A 340 16.98 -17.29 5.79
CA LYS A 340 16.96 -16.13 6.69
C LYS A 340 17.05 -16.58 8.13
N GLY A 341 17.90 -15.92 8.91
CA GLY A 341 18.23 -16.38 10.26
C GLY A 341 19.15 -15.43 11.03
N GLN A 342 19.45 -15.79 12.27
CA GLN A 342 20.40 -15.09 13.13
C GLN A 342 21.65 -15.96 13.36
N MET A 343 22.76 -15.30 13.71
CA MET A 343 24.03 -15.95 14.01
C MET A 343 24.28 -15.93 15.51
N TYR A 344 24.65 -17.07 16.08
CA TYR A 344 24.96 -17.22 17.49
C TYR A 344 26.37 -17.77 17.66
N TYR A 345 27.14 -17.16 18.54
CA TYR A 345 28.46 -17.66 18.91
C TYR A 345 28.35 -18.71 20.02
N LEU A 346 28.84 -19.91 19.74
CA LEU A 346 28.94 -21.01 20.70
C LEU A 346 30.34 -21.03 21.29
N GLN A 347 30.43 -20.82 22.61
CA GLN A 347 31.71 -20.76 23.32
C GLN A 347 32.39 -22.14 23.38
N ASP A 348 31.61 -23.21 23.58
CA ASP A 348 32.13 -24.57 23.79
C ASP A 348 32.81 -25.15 22.54
N VAL A 349 32.30 -24.80 21.35
CA VAL A 349 32.81 -25.30 20.06
C VAL A 349 33.69 -24.24 19.37
N ILE A 350 33.77 -23.02 19.91
CA ILE A 350 34.46 -21.86 19.30
C ILE A 350 33.97 -21.70 17.85
N GLY A 351 32.66 -21.63 17.66
CA GLY A 351 32.02 -21.62 16.34
C GLY A 351 30.80 -20.72 16.31
N ILE A 352 30.43 -20.24 15.13
CA ILE A 352 29.16 -19.52 14.93
C ILE A 352 28.16 -20.47 14.29
N ILE A 353 27.00 -20.61 14.93
CA ILE A 353 25.85 -21.31 14.36
C ILE A 353 24.87 -20.30 13.75
N TYR A 354 24.56 -20.51 12.48
CA TYR A 354 23.51 -19.80 11.75
C TYR A 354 22.22 -20.61 11.88
N LEU A 355 21.30 -20.12 12.72
CA LEU A 355 19.96 -20.69 12.87
C LEU A 355 19.03 -19.99 11.90
N CYS A 356 18.59 -20.72 10.88
CA CYS A 356 17.84 -20.13 9.77
C CYS A 356 16.63 -20.97 9.35
N SER A 357 15.79 -20.34 8.55
CA SER A 357 14.64 -20.96 7.90
C SER A 357 14.57 -20.48 6.46
N PRO A 358 14.11 -21.33 5.52
CA PRO A 358 13.91 -20.92 4.14
C PRO A 358 12.85 -19.83 4.04
N VAL A 359 13.15 -18.79 3.26
CA VAL A 359 12.20 -17.72 2.94
C VAL A 359 11.30 -18.20 1.80
N ILE A 360 10.08 -18.56 2.15
CA ILE A 360 9.07 -19.08 1.22
C ILE A 360 7.87 -18.14 1.29
N ASN A 361 7.43 -17.64 0.14
CA ASN A 361 6.25 -16.78 0.09
C ASN A 361 4.98 -17.58 -0.21
N ASN A 362 5.10 -18.61 -1.04
CA ASN A 362 3.97 -19.40 -1.52
C ASN A 362 4.21 -20.90 -1.36
N ILE A 363 3.14 -21.66 -1.17
CA ILE A 363 3.22 -23.12 -1.09
C ILE A 363 3.71 -23.77 -2.39
N SER A 364 3.49 -23.13 -3.53
CA SER A 364 4.04 -23.58 -4.81
C SER A 364 5.57 -23.42 -4.89
N GLU A 365 6.12 -22.44 -4.17
CA GLU A 365 7.56 -22.17 -4.14
C GLU A 365 8.31 -23.26 -3.37
N LEU A 366 7.68 -23.90 -2.38
CA LEU A 366 8.21 -25.08 -1.69
C LEU A 366 8.56 -26.19 -2.68
N THR A 367 7.61 -26.57 -3.53
CA THR A 367 7.82 -27.65 -4.51
C THR A 367 8.83 -27.26 -5.58
N ASP A 368 8.85 -25.99 -6.00
CA ASP A 368 9.87 -25.48 -6.94
C ASP A 368 11.30 -25.63 -6.38
N HIS A 369 11.44 -25.46 -5.06
CA HIS A 369 12.71 -25.62 -4.36
C HIS A 369 13.00 -27.06 -3.92
N GLY A 370 12.11 -28.03 -4.18
CA GLY A 370 12.26 -29.41 -3.73
C GLY A 370 12.13 -29.59 -2.22
N LEU A 371 11.39 -28.68 -1.56
CA LEU A 371 11.09 -28.73 -0.14
C LEU A 371 9.63 -29.08 0.08
N TYR A 372 9.35 -29.78 1.16
CA TYR A 372 7.99 -30.08 1.61
C TYR A 372 7.69 -29.41 2.95
N LEU A 373 6.41 -29.33 3.29
CA LEU A 373 5.97 -28.71 4.54
C LEU A 373 6.55 -29.41 5.78
N ASN A 374 6.79 -30.72 5.70
CA ASN A 374 7.38 -31.52 6.77
C ASN A 374 8.89 -31.28 6.95
N ASP A 375 9.56 -30.71 5.96
CA ASP A 375 11.00 -30.40 6.04
C ASP A 375 11.27 -29.09 6.81
N LEU A 376 10.23 -28.28 7.04
CA LEU A 376 10.33 -27.04 7.82
C LEU A 376 10.43 -27.35 9.31
N ASN A 377 11.12 -26.47 10.06
CA ASN A 377 11.32 -26.63 11.50
C ASN A 377 9.99 -26.88 12.22
N PRO A 378 9.86 -27.97 13.01
CA PRO A 378 8.60 -28.35 13.64
C PRO A 378 8.19 -27.39 14.76
N HIS A 379 9.16 -26.79 15.44
CA HIS A 379 8.97 -25.85 16.56
C HIS A 379 9.08 -24.37 16.12
N GLY A 380 9.24 -24.12 14.81
CA GLY A 380 9.38 -22.78 14.26
C GLY A 380 8.09 -22.27 13.62
N LEU A 381 7.99 -20.95 13.46
CA LEU A 381 6.86 -20.31 12.78
C LEU A 381 6.86 -20.49 11.26
N GLY A 382 7.89 -21.12 10.67
CA GLY A 382 8.02 -21.27 9.22
C GLY A 382 6.84 -22.01 8.59
N ARG A 383 6.43 -23.14 9.19
CA ARG A 383 5.27 -23.93 8.74
C ARG A 383 3.97 -23.14 8.84
N GLU A 384 3.73 -22.52 9.99
CA GLU A 384 2.54 -21.70 10.22
C GLU A 384 2.50 -20.48 9.29
N MET A 385 3.64 -19.84 9.04
CA MET A 385 3.74 -18.68 8.15
C MET A 385 3.39 -19.04 6.70
N VAL A 386 3.83 -20.19 6.20
CA VAL A 386 3.43 -20.66 4.86
C VAL A 386 1.92 -20.90 4.79
N LEU A 387 1.34 -21.55 5.80
CA LEU A 387 -0.10 -21.80 5.87
C LEU A 387 -0.92 -20.51 6.04
N ALA A 388 -0.48 -19.60 6.90
CA ALA A 388 -1.11 -18.31 7.14
C ALA A 388 -0.98 -17.40 5.90
N GLY A 389 0.17 -17.44 5.20
CA GLY A 389 0.36 -16.77 3.91
C GLY A 389 -0.63 -17.27 2.87
N TRP A 390 -0.83 -18.58 2.78
CA TRP A 390 -1.84 -19.17 1.91
C TRP A 390 -3.27 -18.74 2.27
N GLN A 391 -3.63 -18.76 3.55
CA GLN A 391 -4.94 -18.30 4.03
C GLN A 391 -5.17 -16.81 3.75
N ASN A 392 -4.17 -15.97 4.01
CA ASN A 392 -4.23 -14.54 3.78
C ASN A 392 -4.35 -14.20 2.30
N ASN A 393 -3.64 -14.94 1.43
CA ASN A 393 -3.75 -14.77 -0.02
C ASN A 393 -5.16 -15.13 -0.51
N SER A 394 -5.72 -16.27 -0.07
CA SER A 394 -7.11 -16.64 -0.37
C SER A 394 -8.12 -15.58 0.12
N LYS A 395 -7.91 -15.02 1.32
CA LYS A 395 -8.74 -13.93 1.85
C LYS A 395 -8.61 -12.66 1.00
N LEU A 396 -7.40 -12.33 0.55
CA LEU A 396 -7.16 -11.16 -0.29
C LEU A 396 -7.83 -11.31 -1.66
N GLN A 397 -7.76 -12.50 -2.27
CA GLN A 397 -8.45 -12.83 -3.51
C GLN A 397 -9.97 -12.66 -3.35
N TYR A 398 -10.55 -13.22 -2.29
CA TYR A 398 -11.98 -13.03 -2.01
C TYR A 398 -12.38 -11.55 -1.84
N MET A 399 -11.53 -10.74 -1.18
CA MET A 399 -11.79 -9.30 -1.02
C MET A 399 -11.68 -8.55 -2.35
N PHE A 400 -10.80 -8.99 -3.25
CA PHE A 400 -10.68 -8.45 -4.59
C PHE A 400 -11.93 -8.76 -5.43
N ASP A 401 -12.38 -10.01 -5.46
CA ASP A 401 -13.60 -10.41 -6.17
C ASP A 401 -14.83 -9.63 -5.65
N LYS A 402 -14.92 -9.42 -4.33
CA LYS A 402 -15.99 -8.62 -3.73
C LYS A 402 -15.89 -7.13 -4.09
N ALA A 403 -14.68 -6.59 -4.21
CA ALA A 403 -14.48 -5.22 -4.65
C ALA A 403 -14.88 -5.03 -6.12
N GLU A 404 -14.56 -6.01 -6.97
CA GLU A 404 -14.98 -6.04 -8.37
C GLU A 404 -16.51 -6.11 -8.50
N GLN A 405 -17.16 -7.02 -7.76
CA GLN A 405 -18.63 -7.08 -7.70
C GLN A 405 -19.25 -5.74 -7.31
N ARG A 406 -18.73 -5.09 -6.25
CA ARG A 406 -19.21 -3.76 -5.84
C ARG A 406 -18.97 -2.69 -6.89
N ALA A 407 -17.86 -2.75 -7.63
CA ALA A 407 -17.61 -1.82 -8.73
C ALA A 407 -18.65 -2.00 -9.85
N THR A 408 -18.97 -3.24 -10.22
CA THR A 408 -20.00 -3.52 -11.23
C THR A 408 -21.41 -3.12 -10.75
N GLU A 409 -21.75 -3.36 -9.48
CA GLU A 409 -23.01 -2.89 -8.89
C GLU A 409 -23.09 -1.36 -8.90
N LEU A 410 -22.00 -0.68 -8.57
CA LEU A 410 -21.93 0.78 -8.59
C LEU A 410 -22.10 1.33 -10.02
N GLU A 411 -21.48 0.70 -11.02
CA GLU A 411 -21.65 1.05 -12.42
C GLU A 411 -23.10 0.90 -12.89
N ASN A 412 -23.74 -0.24 -12.56
CA ASN A 412 -25.15 -0.47 -12.84
C ASN A 412 -26.05 0.58 -12.16
N ASN A 413 -25.75 0.93 -10.91
CA ASN A 413 -26.47 1.98 -10.19
C ASN A 413 -26.30 3.36 -10.83
N TYR A 414 -25.10 3.69 -11.34
CA TYR A 414 -24.88 4.92 -12.08
C TYR A 414 -25.67 4.96 -13.39
N MET A 415 -25.72 3.86 -14.14
CA MET A 415 -26.54 3.76 -15.35
C MET A 415 -28.04 3.92 -15.05
N LEU A 416 -28.50 3.28 -13.97
CA LEU A 416 -29.89 3.38 -13.53
C LEU A 416 -30.21 4.81 -13.08
N LEU A 417 -29.31 5.45 -12.32
CA LEU A 417 -29.44 6.84 -11.91
C LEU A 417 -29.53 7.77 -13.12
N ASP A 418 -28.69 7.59 -14.13
CA ASP A 418 -28.75 8.40 -15.35
C ASP A 418 -30.07 8.19 -16.10
N THR A 419 -30.57 6.95 -16.15
CA THR A 419 -31.88 6.64 -16.74
C THR A 419 -33.02 7.33 -15.99
N TRP A 420 -33.01 7.28 -14.66
CA TRP A 420 -34.01 7.98 -13.84
C TRP A 420 -33.90 9.49 -13.95
N LYS A 421 -32.69 10.02 -14.05
CA LYS A 421 -32.45 11.45 -14.27
C LYS A 421 -33.04 11.90 -15.61
N ARG A 422 -32.79 11.16 -16.70
CA ARG A 422 -33.38 11.42 -18.01
C ARG A 422 -34.91 11.35 -17.98
N ARG A 423 -35.48 10.32 -17.36
CA ARG A 423 -36.95 10.21 -17.19
C ARG A 423 -37.52 11.37 -16.38
N GLY A 424 -36.80 11.81 -15.34
CA GLY A 424 -37.17 12.97 -14.53
C GLY A 424 -37.12 14.27 -15.35
N ASP A 425 -36.08 14.46 -16.16
CA ASP A 425 -35.95 15.58 -17.09
C ASP A 425 -37.07 15.57 -18.15
N ASP A 426 -37.37 14.41 -18.76
CA ASP A 426 -38.44 14.25 -19.75
C ASP A 426 -39.81 14.61 -19.16
N LEU A 427 -40.10 14.15 -17.94
CA LEU A 427 -41.35 14.50 -17.24
C LEU A 427 -41.41 15.98 -16.90
N LEU A 428 -40.31 16.57 -16.42
CA LEU A 428 -40.26 18.00 -16.09
C LEU A 428 -40.53 18.86 -17.34
N TYR A 429 -39.89 18.54 -18.46
CA TYR A 429 -40.08 19.24 -19.73
C TYR A 429 -41.44 18.97 -20.38
N SER A 430 -42.13 17.89 -20.02
CA SER A 430 -43.51 17.63 -20.47
C SER A 430 -44.55 18.49 -19.74
N MET A 431 -44.23 18.99 -18.54
CA MET A 431 -45.16 19.75 -17.69
C MET A 431 -44.95 21.27 -17.77
N ILE A 432 -43.71 21.70 -17.98
CA ILE A 432 -43.30 23.12 -17.93
C ILE A 432 -42.35 23.37 -19.11
N PRO A 433 -42.36 24.57 -19.73
CA PRO A 433 -41.49 24.84 -20.86
C PRO A 433 -40.01 24.71 -20.50
N LYS A 434 -39.19 24.22 -21.46
CA LYS A 434 -37.76 23.97 -21.27
C LYS A 434 -37.00 25.17 -20.68
N SER A 435 -37.25 26.37 -21.22
CA SER A 435 -36.61 27.61 -20.77
C SER A 435 -36.88 27.95 -19.30
N VAL A 436 -38.09 27.66 -18.81
CA VAL A 436 -38.50 27.87 -17.41
C VAL A 436 -37.98 26.74 -16.52
N ALA A 437 -38.09 25.48 -16.98
CA ALA A 437 -37.59 24.31 -16.28
C ALA A 437 -36.08 24.36 -16.01
N ASP A 438 -35.28 24.82 -16.99
CA ASP A 438 -33.82 24.96 -16.84
C ASP A 438 -33.44 26.06 -15.83
N ARG A 439 -34.17 27.18 -15.80
CA ARG A 439 -33.98 28.25 -14.80
C ARG A 439 -34.28 27.74 -13.39
N LEU A 440 -35.36 26.99 -13.21
CA LEU A 440 -35.70 26.37 -11.92
C LEU A 440 -34.67 25.32 -11.49
N ARG A 441 -34.20 24.48 -12.42
CA ARG A 441 -33.18 23.44 -12.16
C ARG A 441 -31.83 24.01 -11.75
N THR A 442 -31.47 25.19 -12.26
CA THR A 442 -30.24 25.90 -11.87
C THR A 442 -30.35 26.59 -10.50
N GLY A 443 -31.49 26.48 -9.81
CA GLY A 443 -31.69 27.00 -8.46
C GLY A 443 -32.21 28.43 -8.41
N HIS A 444 -32.67 29.00 -9.53
CA HIS A 444 -33.32 30.32 -9.51
C HIS A 444 -34.65 30.26 -8.76
N SER A 445 -34.99 31.33 -8.05
CA SER A 445 -36.25 31.39 -7.33
C SER A 445 -37.44 31.43 -8.29
N PRO A 446 -38.59 30.80 -7.97
CA PRO A 446 -39.77 30.84 -8.82
C PRO A 446 -40.20 32.27 -9.19
N LEU A 447 -40.07 33.21 -8.26
CA LEU A 447 -40.39 34.63 -8.44
C LEU A 447 -39.48 35.32 -9.47
N SER A 448 -38.20 34.95 -9.51
CA SER A 448 -37.25 35.50 -10.50
C SER A 448 -37.47 34.96 -11.92
N THR A 449 -38.28 33.90 -12.05
CA THR A 449 -38.59 33.29 -13.35
C THR A 449 -39.86 33.90 -13.98
N CYS A 450 -40.61 34.71 -13.23
CA CYS A 450 -41.75 35.46 -13.74
C CYS A 450 -41.28 36.55 -14.73
N GLU A 451 -41.84 36.54 -15.94
CA GLU A 451 -41.52 37.51 -17.00
C GLU A 451 -42.83 38.10 -17.55
N SER A 452 -42.81 39.39 -17.88
CA SER A 452 -43.90 40.06 -18.59
C SER A 452 -43.66 40.03 -20.10
N PHE A 453 -44.68 39.62 -20.86
CA PHE A 453 -44.64 39.57 -22.32
C PHE A 453 -45.57 40.65 -22.90
N ASP A 454 -45.04 41.50 -23.78
CA ASP A 454 -45.78 42.65 -24.33
C ASP A 454 -46.71 42.25 -25.48
N LEU A 455 -46.34 41.18 -26.22
CA LEU A 455 -47.05 40.69 -27.39
C LEU A 455 -47.24 39.18 -27.28
N VAL A 456 -48.48 38.76 -27.01
CA VAL A 456 -48.87 37.35 -26.88
C VAL A 456 -50.25 37.16 -27.52
N THR A 457 -50.44 36.06 -28.24
CA THR A 457 -51.77 35.64 -28.71
C THR A 457 -52.19 34.38 -27.97
N VAL A 458 -53.38 34.44 -27.36
CA VAL A 458 -54.02 33.33 -26.64
C VAL A 458 -55.13 32.76 -27.51
N MET A 459 -55.27 31.44 -27.51
CA MET A 459 -56.36 30.72 -28.18
C MET A 459 -57.09 29.85 -27.15
N PHE A 460 -58.42 29.92 -27.16
CA PHE A 460 -59.28 29.02 -26.42
C PHE A 460 -60.07 28.14 -27.39
N CYS A 461 -59.97 26.82 -27.24
CA CYS A 461 -60.74 25.86 -28.03
C CYS A 461 -61.63 25.03 -27.10
N GLU A 462 -62.94 25.26 -27.17
CA GLU A 462 -63.95 24.50 -26.43
C GLU A 462 -64.50 23.35 -27.29
N LEU A 463 -64.50 22.13 -26.73
CA LEU A 463 -65.20 20.99 -27.34
C LEU A 463 -66.70 21.08 -27.01
N VAL A 464 -67.55 21.14 -28.03
CA VAL A 464 -69.00 21.31 -27.89
C VAL A 464 -69.72 20.00 -28.22
N GLY A 465 -70.78 19.69 -27.46
CA GLY A 465 -71.66 18.54 -27.72
C GLY A 465 -71.35 17.30 -26.86
N LEU A 466 -70.57 17.46 -25.80
CA LEU A 466 -70.05 16.39 -24.96
C LEU A 466 -70.70 16.42 -23.56
N ASN A 467 -71.75 15.63 -23.34
CA ASN A 467 -72.43 15.46 -22.05
C ASN A 467 -72.50 13.98 -21.67
N SER A 468 -72.18 13.63 -20.42
CA SER A 468 -72.28 12.24 -19.92
C SER A 468 -73.37 12.12 -18.87
N THR A 469 -74.31 11.21 -19.07
CA THR A 469 -75.39 10.90 -18.10
C THR A 469 -75.16 9.55 -17.40
N THR A 470 -74.32 8.67 -17.98
CA THR A 470 -73.97 7.35 -17.43
C THR A 470 -72.46 7.19 -17.27
N VAL A 471 -72.04 6.24 -16.43
CA VAL A 471 -70.60 5.93 -16.18
C VAL A 471 -69.91 5.41 -17.44
N GLN A 472 -70.62 4.68 -18.30
CA GLN A 472 -70.07 4.18 -19.55
C GLN A 472 -69.86 5.31 -20.57
N ASP A 473 -70.81 6.24 -20.68
CA ASP A 473 -70.67 7.43 -21.52
C ASP A 473 -69.51 8.32 -21.07
N ALA A 474 -69.25 8.37 -19.76
CA ALA A 474 -68.12 9.12 -19.21
C ALA A 474 -66.76 8.53 -19.62
N MET A 475 -66.61 7.20 -19.68
CA MET A 475 -65.37 6.57 -20.16
C MET A 475 -65.16 6.79 -21.66
N GLU A 476 -66.22 6.72 -22.47
CA GLU A 476 -66.16 7.04 -23.90
C GLU A 476 -65.86 8.53 -24.16
N LEU A 477 -66.41 9.40 -23.32
CA LEU A 477 -66.15 10.84 -23.33
C LEU A 477 -64.67 11.13 -23.09
N VAL A 478 -64.08 10.54 -22.05
CA VAL A 478 -62.66 10.70 -21.72
C VAL A 478 -61.79 10.19 -22.86
N SER A 479 -62.12 9.03 -23.44
CA SER A 479 -61.40 8.48 -24.60
C SER A 479 -61.44 9.41 -25.81
N THR A 480 -62.62 9.97 -26.11
CA THR A 480 -62.82 10.91 -27.23
C THR A 480 -62.06 12.22 -26.99
N MET A 481 -62.12 12.77 -25.77
CA MET A 481 -61.37 13.96 -25.38
C MET A 481 -59.86 13.74 -25.49
N ASN A 482 -59.37 12.59 -25.03
CA ASN A 482 -57.95 12.25 -25.10
C ASN A 482 -57.47 12.12 -26.56
N ALA A 483 -58.30 11.55 -27.44
CA ALA A 483 -57.99 11.46 -28.87
C ALA A 483 -57.89 12.85 -29.52
N VAL A 484 -58.85 13.74 -29.26
CA VAL A 484 -58.86 15.10 -29.80
C VAL A 484 -57.69 15.92 -29.26
N PHE A 485 -57.44 15.88 -27.95
CA PHE A 485 -56.32 16.62 -27.34
C PHE A 485 -54.96 16.08 -27.78
N SER A 486 -54.80 14.77 -27.96
CA SER A 486 -53.57 14.20 -28.53
C SER A 486 -53.32 14.69 -29.96
N CYS A 487 -54.38 14.82 -30.77
CA CYS A 487 -54.27 15.42 -32.10
C CYS A 487 -53.85 16.89 -32.01
N PHE A 488 -54.42 17.66 -31.09
CA PHE A 488 -54.06 19.06 -30.89
C PHE A 488 -52.62 19.21 -30.44
N ASP A 489 -52.17 18.41 -29.48
CA ASP A 489 -50.79 18.43 -28.97
C ASP A 489 -49.78 18.23 -30.10
N SER A 490 -50.03 17.30 -31.02
CA SER A 490 -49.15 17.09 -32.19
C SER A 490 -49.09 18.29 -33.16
N LEU A 491 -50.19 19.03 -33.27
CA LEU A 491 -50.25 20.25 -34.09
C LEU A 491 -49.53 21.40 -33.39
N MET A 492 -49.59 21.51 -32.06
CA MET A 492 -48.91 22.56 -31.30
C MET A 492 -47.39 22.54 -31.52
N ASP A 493 -46.79 21.34 -31.48
CA ASP A 493 -45.35 21.15 -31.72
C ASP A 493 -44.92 21.60 -33.13
N THR A 494 -45.80 21.41 -34.13
CA THR A 494 -45.49 21.72 -35.55
C THR A 494 -45.43 23.23 -35.82
N TYR A 495 -46.23 24.01 -35.10
CA TYR A 495 -46.37 25.46 -35.32
C TYR A 495 -45.71 26.31 -34.22
N ASN A 496 -44.93 25.67 -33.34
CA ASN A 496 -44.24 26.30 -32.21
C ASN A 496 -45.20 27.10 -31.31
N VAL A 497 -46.34 26.50 -30.99
CA VAL A 497 -47.35 27.05 -30.07
C VAL A 497 -47.27 26.28 -28.75
N TYR A 498 -47.31 27.00 -27.63
CA TYR A 498 -47.21 26.39 -26.31
C TYR A 498 -48.60 26.09 -25.74
N LYS A 499 -48.82 24.84 -25.33
CA LYS A 499 -50.02 24.42 -24.58
C LYS A 499 -49.88 24.83 -23.12
N VAL A 500 -50.84 25.58 -22.59
CA VAL A 500 -50.78 26.06 -21.19
C VAL A 500 -51.39 25.03 -20.25
N GLU A 501 -52.71 25.02 -20.10
CA GLU A 501 -53.45 24.04 -19.31
C GLU A 501 -54.84 23.84 -19.91
N THR A 502 -55.49 22.73 -19.59
CA THR A 502 -56.87 22.46 -20.00
C THR A 502 -57.79 22.53 -18.79
N VAL A 503 -58.91 23.26 -18.90
CA VAL A 503 -59.95 23.29 -17.86
C VAL A 503 -61.18 22.56 -18.39
N GLY A 504 -61.31 21.28 -18.04
CA GLY A 504 -62.41 20.43 -18.51
C GLY A 504 -62.37 20.24 -20.03
N GLN A 505 -63.35 20.80 -20.74
CA GLN A 505 -63.52 20.69 -22.20
C GLN A 505 -62.83 21.82 -22.98
N ILE A 506 -62.15 22.74 -22.27
CA ILE A 506 -61.48 23.89 -22.87
C ILE A 506 -59.98 23.62 -22.96
N TYR A 507 -59.45 23.74 -24.17
CA TYR A 507 -58.03 23.64 -24.50
C TYR A 507 -57.45 25.04 -24.71
N MET A 508 -56.49 25.44 -23.87
CA MET A 508 -55.85 26.75 -23.94
C MET A 508 -54.43 26.63 -24.51
N ALA A 509 -54.14 27.41 -25.54
CA ALA A 509 -52.80 27.50 -26.14
C ALA A 509 -52.37 28.96 -26.29
N VAL A 510 -51.06 29.17 -26.33
CA VAL A 510 -50.46 30.52 -26.39
C VAL A 510 -49.27 30.52 -27.34
N CYS A 511 -49.11 31.61 -28.09
CA CYS A 511 -47.90 31.87 -28.87
C CYS A 511 -47.37 33.27 -28.52
N GLY A 512 -46.04 33.41 -28.49
CA GLY A 512 -45.36 34.61 -27.99
C GLY A 512 -44.97 34.55 -26.50
N ALA A 513 -45.39 33.49 -25.80
CA ALA A 513 -44.90 33.12 -24.47
C ALA A 513 -44.81 31.58 -24.37
N PRO A 514 -43.83 31.01 -23.65
CA PRO A 514 -42.73 31.68 -22.94
C PRO A 514 -41.58 32.15 -23.87
N GLU A 515 -41.58 31.72 -25.12
CA GLU A 515 -40.63 32.18 -26.14
C GLU A 515 -41.27 33.27 -27.00
N ARG A 516 -40.58 34.41 -27.12
CA ARG A 516 -41.05 35.54 -27.92
C ARG A 516 -40.98 35.19 -29.40
N ASN A 517 -42.09 35.37 -30.11
CA ASN A 517 -42.21 35.09 -31.54
C ASN A 517 -42.97 36.25 -32.20
N GLU A 518 -42.42 36.89 -33.22
CA GLU A 518 -43.05 38.02 -33.91
C GLU A 518 -44.30 37.60 -34.72
N ASN A 519 -44.33 36.35 -35.20
CA ASN A 519 -45.44 35.78 -35.97
C ASN A 519 -46.48 35.07 -35.08
N HIS A 520 -46.56 35.45 -33.80
CA HIS A 520 -47.41 34.79 -32.80
C HIS A 520 -48.89 34.70 -33.23
N ALA A 521 -49.45 35.76 -33.81
CA ALA A 521 -50.83 35.79 -34.28
C ALA A 521 -51.06 34.89 -35.50
N GLN A 522 -50.10 34.87 -36.43
CA GLN A 522 -50.18 34.04 -37.64
C GLN A 522 -50.13 32.55 -37.28
N ASN A 523 -49.19 32.14 -36.43
CA ASN A 523 -49.05 30.75 -36.00
C ASN A 523 -50.31 30.23 -35.30
N ILE A 524 -50.95 31.05 -34.45
CA ILE A 524 -52.22 30.68 -33.80
C ILE A 524 -53.36 30.50 -34.81
N ILE A 525 -53.47 31.38 -35.81
CA ILE A 525 -54.50 31.27 -36.85
C ILE A 525 -54.28 30.01 -37.70
N ASP A 526 -53.04 29.75 -38.09
CA ASP A 526 -52.69 28.57 -38.90
C ASP A 526 -52.99 27.27 -38.15
N VAL A 527 -52.62 27.20 -36.87
CA VAL A 527 -52.98 26.08 -35.98
C VAL A 527 -54.49 25.93 -35.86
N SER A 528 -55.22 27.02 -35.62
CA SER A 528 -56.67 27.01 -35.44
C SER A 528 -57.39 26.45 -36.68
N LEU A 529 -56.96 26.87 -37.87
CA LEU A 529 -57.48 26.36 -39.14
C LEU A 529 -57.17 24.88 -39.33
N CYS A 530 -55.96 24.45 -38.96
CA CYS A 530 -55.57 23.04 -39.00
C CYS A 530 -56.34 22.18 -38.00
N MET A 531 -56.56 22.64 -36.76
CA MET A 531 -57.37 21.97 -35.75
C MET A 531 -58.81 21.77 -36.27
N ALA A 532 -59.43 22.81 -36.81
CA ALA A 532 -60.79 22.74 -37.36
C ALA A 532 -60.92 21.78 -38.55
N LYS A 533 -59.87 21.65 -39.37
CA LYS A 533 -59.83 20.68 -40.47
C LYS A 533 -59.66 19.25 -39.95
N HIS A 534 -58.73 19.02 -39.02
CA HIS A 534 -58.42 17.68 -38.50
C HIS A 534 -59.57 17.11 -37.68
N VAL A 535 -60.25 17.91 -36.84
CA VAL A 535 -61.40 17.42 -36.07
C VAL A 535 -62.55 16.98 -36.97
N LYS A 536 -62.78 17.66 -38.09
CA LYS A 536 -63.80 17.27 -39.08
C LYS A 536 -63.45 15.97 -39.83
N GLN A 537 -62.17 15.64 -39.94
CA GLN A 537 -61.67 14.46 -40.65
C GLN A 537 -61.43 13.26 -39.73
N MET A 538 -61.31 13.50 -38.42
CA MET A 538 -61.02 12.48 -37.43
C MET A 538 -62.23 11.55 -37.23
N GLN A 539 -62.02 10.25 -37.40
CA GLN A 539 -63.01 9.25 -37.03
C GLN A 539 -62.92 9.01 -35.53
N MET A 540 -63.93 9.47 -34.79
CA MET A 540 -63.97 9.31 -33.35
C MET A 540 -64.32 7.88 -32.96
N PRO A 541 -63.82 7.37 -31.81
CA PRO A 541 -64.22 6.07 -31.27
C PRO A 541 -65.73 5.99 -30.95
N SER A 542 -66.34 7.13 -30.61
CA SER A 542 -67.77 7.27 -30.36
C SER A 542 -68.51 7.76 -31.62
N ARG A 543 -69.79 7.42 -31.79
CA ARG A 543 -70.66 7.93 -32.88
C ARG A 543 -71.07 9.40 -32.70
N ALA A 544 -70.62 10.06 -31.64
CA ALA A 544 -70.91 11.47 -31.37
C ALA A 544 -70.13 12.38 -32.32
N LYS A 545 -70.83 13.36 -32.93
CA LYS A 545 -70.18 14.45 -33.67
C LYS A 545 -69.63 15.45 -32.66
N VAL A 546 -68.32 15.66 -32.68
CA VAL A 546 -67.65 16.67 -31.86
C VAL A 546 -67.48 17.93 -32.69
N ASP A 547 -68.07 19.02 -32.24
CA ASP A 547 -67.82 20.35 -32.80
C ASP A 547 -66.84 21.10 -31.90
N ILE A 548 -66.10 22.04 -32.48
CA ILE A 548 -65.16 22.87 -31.73
C ILE A 548 -65.50 24.34 -31.91
N ARG A 549 -65.36 25.11 -30.84
CA ARG A 549 -65.47 26.57 -30.84
C ARG A 549 -64.10 27.13 -30.48
N ILE A 550 -63.49 27.88 -31.40
CA ILE A 550 -62.19 28.53 -31.21
C ILE A 550 -62.41 30.04 -31.04
N GLY A 551 -61.79 30.63 -30.04
CA GLY A 551 -61.86 32.06 -29.70
C GLY A 551 -60.53 32.66 -29.29
#